data_AF-A0A090SX14-F1
#
_entry.id   AF-A0A090SX14-F1
#
_cell.length_a   1.000
_cell.length_b   1.000
_cell.length_c   1.000
_cell.angle_alpha   90.00
_cell.angle_beta   90.00
_cell.angle_gamma   90.00
#
_symmetry.space_group_name_H-M   'P 1'
#
loop_
_entity.id
_entity.type
_entity.pdbx_description
1 polymer ?
#
loop_
_entity_poly.entity_id
_entity_poly.type
_entity_poly.pdbx_seq_one_letter_code
_entity_poly.pdbx_strand_id
1 'polypeptide(L)'
;MSLDALVVTPLIGLNIGDSGWRIVVGGQYQDYQRQLKGQLGDIRFSATQTSSRWSTMVGMQKEFTDNWEASLMAQSGKTREGFTFMLGKRF
;
A
#
# COMPACT_ATOMS: atom_id res chain seq x y z
N MET A 1 -5.60 3.23 22.97
CA MET A 1 -6.24 2.94 21.66
C MET A 1 -5.19 2.28 20.79
N SER A 2 -5.22 0.97 20.61
CA SER A 2 -4.40 0.33 19.58
C SER A 2 -5.12 0.49 18.25
N LEU A 3 -4.45 1.10 17.28
CA LEU A 3 -4.94 1.15 15.91
C LEU A 3 -4.36 -0.08 15.20
N ASP A 4 -5.09 -1.19 15.23
CA ASP A 4 -4.66 -2.39 14.49
C ASP A 4 -4.98 -2.17 13.01
N ALA A 5 -3.92 -1.99 12.21
CA ALA A 5 -4.01 -1.82 10.77
C ALA A 5 -3.44 -3.08 10.11
N LEU A 6 -4.31 -3.85 9.44
CA LEU A 6 -3.87 -4.95 8.58
C LEU A 6 -3.70 -4.42 7.15
N VAL A 7 -2.49 -4.59 6.61
CA VAL A 7 -2.16 -4.27 5.22
C VAL A 7 -1.71 -5.54 4.53
N VAL A 8 -2.38 -5.91 3.44
CA VAL A 8 -2.01 -7.08 2.63
C VAL A 8 -1.81 -6.61 1.19
N THR A 9 -0.68 -6.95 0.60
CA THR A 9 -0.28 -6.46 -0.72
C THR A 9 0.13 -7.62 -1.63
N PRO A 10 -0.82 -8.35 -2.24
CA PRO A 10 -0.50 -9.33 -3.27
C PRO A 10 0.10 -8.64 -4.50
N LEU A 11 1.26 -9.14 -4.94
CA LEU A 11 2.01 -8.62 -6.07
C LEU A 11 2.34 -9.75 -7.05
N ILE A 12 2.14 -9.50 -8.34
CA ILE A 12 2.62 -10.33 -9.45
C ILE A 12 3.63 -9.48 -10.22
N GLY A 13 4.74 -10.08 -10.64
CA GLY A 13 5.73 -9.33 -11.41
C GLY A 13 6.44 -10.16 -12.47
N LEU A 14 6.78 -9.49 -13.56
CA LEU A 14 7.42 -10.04 -14.75
C LEU A 14 8.83 -9.50 -14.86
N ASN A 15 9.81 -10.40 -14.97
CA ASN A 15 11.21 -10.04 -15.16
C ASN A 15 11.47 -9.68 -16.63
N ILE A 16 12.25 -8.64 -16.85
CA ILE A 16 12.63 -8.18 -18.19
C ILE A 16 14.00 -8.77 -18.52
N GLY A 17 14.00 -9.98 -19.08
CA GLY A 17 15.22 -10.74 -19.37
C GLY A 17 16.12 -10.87 -18.13
N ASP A 18 17.43 -10.75 -18.35
CA ASP A 18 18.45 -10.84 -17.29
C ASP A 18 18.92 -9.47 -16.78
N SER A 19 18.16 -8.40 -17.08
CA SER A 19 18.58 -7.01 -16.82
C SER A 19 18.44 -6.55 -15.36
N GLY A 20 17.95 -7.44 -14.48
CA GLY A 20 17.57 -7.13 -13.10
C GLY A 20 16.33 -6.23 -12.97
N TRP A 21 15.68 -5.88 -14.08
CA TRP A 21 14.43 -5.12 -14.06
C TRP A 21 13.21 -6.02 -13.96
N ARG A 22 12.24 -5.60 -13.15
CA ARG A 22 10.96 -6.30 -12.98
C ARG A 22 9.81 -5.29 -12.97
N ILE A 23 8.79 -5.54 -13.78
CA ILE A 23 7.52 -4.81 -13.71
C ILE A 23 6.62 -5.55 -12.73
N VAL A 24 5.97 -4.81 -11.83
CA VAL A 24 5.12 -5.39 -10.79
C VAL A 24 3.76 -4.72 -10.81
N VAL A 25 2.71 -5.53 -10.70
CA VAL A 25 1.32 -5.11 -10.58
C VAL A 25 0.66 -5.87 -9.45
N GLY A 26 -0.27 -5.22 -8.75
CA GLY A 26 -0.97 -5.87 -7.66
C GLY A 26 -2.07 -5.02 -7.08
N GLY A 27 -2.57 -5.46 -5.93
CA GLY A 27 -3.54 -4.74 -5.13
C GLY A 27 -3.04 -4.57 -3.72
N GLN A 28 -3.43 -3.50 -3.06
CA GLN A 28 -3.26 -3.33 -1.61
C GLN A 28 -4.63 -3.34 -0.98
N TYR A 29 -4.83 -4.29 -0.07
CA TYR A 29 -5.96 -4.33 0.83
C TYR A 29 -5.55 -3.71 2.17
N GLN A 30 -6.32 -2.73 2.63
CA GLN A 30 -6.10 -2.08 3.90
C GLN A 30 -7.44 -1.82 4.59
N ASP A 31 -7.65 -2.48 5.72
CA ASP A 31 -8.83 -2.26 6.55
C ASP A 31 -8.49 -1.28 7.69
N TYR A 32 -9.03 -0.07 7.58
CA TYR A 32 -9.01 0.92 8.66
C TYR A 32 -10.41 1.08 9.22
N GLN A 33 -10.68 0.51 10.39
CA GLN A 33 -11.88 0.86 11.15
C GLN A 33 -11.69 2.23 11.82
N ARG A 34 -12.02 3.31 11.10
CA ARG A 34 -12.18 4.63 11.72
C ARG A 34 -13.62 4.80 12.21
N GLN A 35 -13.83 4.51 13.50
CA GLN A 35 -15.04 4.98 14.18
C GLN A 35 -14.83 6.43 14.59
N LEU A 36 -15.45 7.37 13.88
CA LEU A 36 -15.53 8.75 14.34
C LEU A 36 -16.61 8.80 15.42
N LYS A 37 -16.17 8.77 16.69
CA LYS A 37 -17.01 9.02 17.85
C LYS A 37 -16.85 10.48 18.24
N GLY A 38 -17.95 11.22 18.22
CA GLY A 38 -17.98 12.60 18.68
C GLY A 38 -19.20 12.85 19.56
N GLN A 39 -19.12 13.92 20.34
CA GLN A 39 -20.20 14.37 21.22
C GLN A 39 -20.51 15.83 20.87
N LEU A 40 -21.76 16.07 20.46
CA LEU A 40 -22.30 17.41 20.23
C LEU A 40 -23.41 17.63 21.28
N GLY A 41 -23.09 18.37 22.34
CA GLY A 41 -23.98 18.50 23.50
C GLY A 41 -24.21 17.16 24.20
N ASP A 42 -25.47 16.77 24.40
CA ASP A 42 -25.85 15.46 24.97
C ASP A 42 -25.98 14.34 23.93
N ILE A 43 -25.86 14.65 22.64
CA ILE A 43 -26.03 13.66 21.57
C ILE A 43 -24.68 13.01 21.26
N ARG A 44 -24.59 11.71 21.52
CA ARG A 44 -23.48 10.87 21.07
C ARG A 44 -23.74 10.41 19.64
N PHE A 45 -22.83 10.75 18.73
CA PHE A 45 -22.89 10.25 17.36
C PHE A 45 -21.70 9.34 17.08
N SER A 46 -21.98 8.22 16.40
CA SER A 46 -20.95 7.35 15.82
C SER A 46 -21.17 7.27 14.31
N ALA A 47 -20.24 7.84 13.55
CA ALA A 47 -20.23 7.71 12.10
C ALA A 47 -19.20 6.66 11.71
N THR A 48 -19.67 5.58 11.05
CA THR A 48 -18.78 4.56 10.47
C THR A 48 -18.47 4.99 9.04
N GLN A 49 -17.27 5.52 8.81
CA GLN A 49 -16.83 5.86 7.46
C GLN A 49 -16.21 4.62 6.80
N THR A 50 -16.96 3.99 5.91
CA THR A 50 -16.44 2.89 5.08
C THR A 50 -15.61 3.46 3.94
N SER A 51 -14.29 3.54 4.11
CA SER A 51 -13.37 3.86 3.02
C SER A 51 -13.14 2.63 2.14
N SER A 52 -12.84 2.84 0.85
CA SER A 52 -12.52 1.75 -0.06
C SER A 52 -11.24 1.06 0.40
N ARG A 53 -11.35 -0.23 0.71
CA ARG A 53 -10.25 -1.02 1.29
C ARG A 53 -9.21 -1.45 0.26
N TRP A 54 -9.53 -1.38 -1.03
CA TRP A 54 -8.66 -1.83 -2.11
C TRP A 54 -8.14 -0.66 -2.92
N SER A 55 -6.86 -0.73 -3.26
CA SER A 55 -6.22 0.12 -4.26
C SER A 55 -5.36 -0.73 -5.19
N THR A 56 -5.35 -0.41 -6.46
CA THR A 56 -4.45 -1.00 -7.45
C THR A 56 -3.06 -0.41 -7.27
N MET A 57 -2.03 -1.23 -7.50
CA MET A 57 -0.65 -0.78 -7.51
C MET A 57 0.05 -1.25 -8.79
N VAL A 58 0.93 -0.40 -9.30
CA VAL A 58 1.81 -0.69 -10.43
C VAL A 58 3.17 -0.09 -10.17
N GLY A 59 4.23 -0.77 -10.58
CA GLY A 59 5.57 -0.26 -10.36
C GLY A 59 6.65 -1.06 -11.04
N MET A 60 7.87 -0.68 -10.72
CA MET A 60 9.09 -1.28 -11.22
C MET A 60 10.06 -1.54 -10.09
N GLN A 61 10.82 -2.61 -10.23
CA GLN A 61 11.92 -2.97 -9.34
C GLN A 61 13.19 -3.12 -10.17
N LYS A 62 14.32 -2.76 -9.57
CA LYS A 62 15.64 -2.94 -10.15
C LYS A 62 16.58 -3.53 -9.12
N GLU A 63 17.21 -4.63 -9.51
CA GLU A 63 18.40 -5.16 -8.86
C GLU A 63 19.63 -4.57 -9.55
N PHE A 64 20.52 -3.95 -8.78
CA PHE A 64 21.72 -3.28 -9.32
C PHE A 64 22.97 -4.18 -9.22
N THR A 65 23.06 -4.90 -8.12
CA THR A 65 24.13 -5.81 -7.73
C THR A 65 23.48 -6.93 -6.93
N ASP A 66 24.20 -8.02 -6.65
CA ASP A 66 23.73 -9.17 -5.88
C ASP A 66 23.17 -8.81 -4.48
N ASN A 67 23.38 -7.58 -4.03
CA ASN A 67 23.04 -7.11 -2.69
C ASN A 67 22.12 -5.88 -2.67
N TRP A 68 21.78 -5.24 -3.79
CA TRP A 68 21.02 -3.99 -3.77
C TRP A 68 19.78 -4.04 -4.67
N GLU A 69 18.64 -3.69 -4.09
CA GLU A 69 17.35 -3.56 -4.78
C GLU A 69 16.74 -2.17 -4.56
N ALA A 70 16.17 -1.59 -5.61
CA ALA A 70 15.27 -0.45 -5.50
C ALA A 70 13.91 -0.79 -6.10
N SER A 71 12.86 -0.20 -5.56
CA SER A 71 11.52 -0.28 -6.14
C SER A 71 10.79 1.05 -6.07
N LEU A 72 9.97 1.29 -7.08
CA LEU A 72 9.05 2.41 -7.14
C LEU A 72 7.67 1.87 -7.51
N MET A 73 6.68 2.12 -6.66
CA MET A 73 5.30 1.68 -6.82
C MET A 73 4.37 2.90 -6.77
N ALA A 74 3.52 3.05 -7.77
CA ALA A 74 2.38 3.95 -7.74
C ALA A 74 1.14 3.17 -7.28
N GLN A 75 0.32 3.80 -6.46
CA GLN A 75 -0.92 3.25 -5.91
C GLN A 75 -2.08 4.18 -6.25
N SER A 76 -3.18 3.60 -6.72
CA SER A 76 -4.42 4.31 -7.00
C SER A 76 -5.63 3.51 -6.51
N GLY A 77 -6.47 4.14 -5.70
CA GLY A 77 -7.73 3.62 -5.21
C GLY A 77 -8.74 4.74 -5.03
N LYS A 78 -10.00 4.40 -4.76
CA LYS A 78 -11.14 5.36 -4.72
C LYS A 78 -10.95 6.57 -3.80
N THR A 79 -10.08 6.50 -2.81
CA THR A 79 -9.86 7.58 -1.84
C THR A 79 -8.37 7.82 -1.58
N ARG A 80 -7.49 7.15 -2.32
CA ARG A 80 -6.06 7.08 -2.01
C ARG A 80 -5.25 6.97 -3.28
N GLU A 81 -4.42 7.98 -3.49
CA GLU A 81 -3.34 7.96 -4.46
C GLU A 81 -2.03 8.09 -3.69
N GLY A 82 -0.98 7.42 -4.15
CA GLY A 82 0.29 7.44 -3.45
C GLY A 82 1.42 6.83 -4.25
N PHE A 83 2.64 7.12 -3.79
CA PHE A 83 3.85 6.53 -4.32
C PHE A 83 4.66 5.95 -3.16
N THR A 84 5.22 4.77 -3.37
CA THR A 84 6.12 4.10 -2.43
C THR A 84 7.46 3.90 -3.13
N PHE A 85 8.52 4.38 -2.50
CA PHE A 85 9.89 4.13 -2.91
C PHE A 85 10.57 3.29 -1.83
N MET A 86 11.29 2.24 -2.24
CA MET A 86 12.10 1.43 -1.33
C MET A 86 13.50 1.25 -1.91
N LEU A 87 14.49 1.30 -1.03
CA LEU A 87 15.88 0.97 -1.32
C LEU A 87 16.35 0.00 -0.23
N GLY A 88 16.83 -1.17 -0.63
CA GLY A 88 17.20 -2.24 0.28
C GLY A 88 18.59 -2.80 -0.04
N LYS A 89 19.30 -3.21 1.01
CA LYS A 89 20.56 -3.96 0.93
C LYS A 89 20.40 -5.34 1.57
N ARG A 90 20.79 -6.41 0.87
CA ARG A 90 20.85 -7.79 1.39
C ARG A 90 22.25 -8.09 1.94
N PHE A 91 22.28 -8.73 3.12
CA PHE A 91 23.48 -9.12 3.86
C PHE A 91 23.63 -10.64 3.88
#